data_AF-A0AB37HJ84-F1
#
_entry.id   AF-A0AB37HJ84-F1
#
_cell.length_a   1.000
_cell.length_b   1.000
_cell.length_c   1.000
_cell.angle_alpha   90.00
_cell.angle_beta   90.00
_cell.angle_gamma   90.00
#
_symmetry.space_group_name_H-M   'P 1'
#
loop_
_entity.id
_entity.type
_entity.pdbx_description
1 polymer ?
#
loop_
_entity_poly.entity_id
_entity_poly.type
_entity_poly.pdbx_seq_one_letter_code
_entity_poly.pdbx_strand_id
1 'polypeptide(L)'
;MSNNEEFSEEMLKSLFLSITTFHMGLSTRCQRSYHDMSVNIEAILKKELEQIIFHLLLKKYKDQGDEKLRMNSTMLSWMIYGASIDWKENSNKSPEDYFEDASLSIRQLLKNEIV
;
A
#
# COMPACT_ATOMS: atom_id res chain seq x y z
N MET A 1 -8.80 14.98 -11.06
CA MET A 1 -7.78 13.97 -10.73
C MET A 1 -7.67 13.05 -11.93
N SER A 2 -6.88 13.43 -12.93
CA SER A 2 -6.54 12.57 -14.07
C SER A 2 -5.11 12.10 -13.84
N ASN A 3 -4.89 10.78 -13.79
CA ASN A 3 -3.66 10.14 -14.27
C ASN A 3 -3.88 8.63 -14.23
N ASN A 4 -4.18 8.08 -15.41
CA ASN A 4 -4.04 6.67 -15.82
C ASN A 4 -4.31 5.61 -14.74
N GLU A 5 -5.56 5.14 -14.74
CA GLU A 5 -6.11 3.97 -14.06
C GLU A 5 -5.47 2.63 -14.53
N GLU A 6 -4.14 2.54 -14.49
CA GLU A 6 -3.42 1.32 -14.81
C GLU A 6 -2.55 0.90 -13.63
N PHE A 7 -2.55 -0.40 -13.35
CA PHE A 7 -1.67 -0.97 -12.34
C PHE A 7 -0.20 -0.67 -12.68
N SER A 8 0.45 0.09 -11.79
CA SER A 8 1.83 0.57 -11.92
C SER A 8 2.42 0.83 -10.53
N GLU A 9 3.74 0.99 -10.46
CA GLU A 9 4.43 1.37 -9.22
C GLU A 9 3.97 2.74 -8.71
N GLU A 10 3.79 3.72 -9.60
CA GLU A 10 3.26 5.05 -9.25
C GLU A 10 1.86 5.01 -8.64
N MET A 11 1.04 4.05 -9.08
CA MET A 11 -0.27 3.81 -8.47
C MET A 11 -0.12 3.26 -7.04
N LEU A 12 0.77 2.28 -6.83
CA LEU A 12 1.07 1.74 -5.49
C LEU A 12 1.63 2.83 -4.56
N LYS A 13 2.50 3.70 -5.08
CA LYS A 13 3.00 4.89 -4.37
C LYS A 13 1.85 5.81 -3.97
N SER A 14 0.95 6.12 -4.89
CA SER A 14 -0.21 6.97 -4.61
C SER A 14 -1.13 6.38 -3.53
N LEU A 15 -1.34 5.06 -3.51
CA LEU A 15 -2.09 4.37 -2.47
C LEU A 15 -1.38 4.45 -1.11
N PHE A 16 -0.08 4.20 -1.08
CA PHE A 16 0.74 4.35 0.12
C PHE A 16 0.65 5.77 0.69
N LEU A 17 0.87 6.81 -0.14
CA LEU A 17 0.78 8.22 0.28
C LEU A 17 -0.61 8.60 0.80
N SER A 18 -1.67 8.02 0.24
CA SER A 18 -3.04 8.23 0.73
C SER A 18 -3.23 7.68 2.14
N ILE A 19 -2.64 6.52 2.43
CA ILE A 19 -2.72 5.88 3.75
C ILE A 19 -1.86 6.59 4.79
N THR A 20 -0.64 7.00 4.44
CA THR A 20 0.21 7.80 5.35
C THR A 20 -0.46 9.12 5.71
N THR A 21 -1.09 9.79 4.73
CA THR A 21 -1.90 10.99 4.96
C THR A 21 -3.06 10.73 5.92
N PHE A 22 -3.78 9.61 5.74
CA PHE A 22 -4.86 9.20 6.63
C PHE A 22 -4.38 8.95 8.07
N HIS A 23 -3.26 8.24 8.24
CA HIS A 23 -2.67 7.99 9.55
C HIS A 23 -2.26 9.28 10.28
N MET A 24 -1.69 10.25 9.55
CA MET A 24 -1.32 11.56 10.09
C MET A 24 -2.53 12.44 10.40
N GLY A 25 -3.59 12.36 9.59
CA GLY A 25 -4.84 13.06 9.83
C GLY A 25 -5.58 12.57 11.09
N LEU A 26 -5.48 11.28 11.41
CA LEU A 26 -6.10 10.72 12.62
C LEU A 26 -5.29 10.97 13.89
N SER A 27 -3.96 10.90 13.82
CA SER A 27 -3.09 11.16 14.98
C SER A 27 -3.27 12.58 15.55
N THR A 28 -3.57 13.54 14.68
CA THR A 28 -3.79 14.95 15.03
C THR A 28 -5.20 15.25 15.58
N ARG A 29 -6.20 14.38 15.34
CA ARG A 29 -7.61 14.66 15.70
C ARG A 29 -8.11 13.91 16.93
N CYS A 30 -7.67 12.68 17.21
CA CYS A 30 -7.96 11.99 18.47
C CYS A 30 -7.12 10.72 18.66
N GLN A 31 -6.09 10.78 19.53
CA GLN A 31 -5.17 9.64 19.77
C GLN A 31 -5.85 8.44 20.46
N ARG A 32 -6.80 8.70 21.36
CA ARG A 32 -7.44 7.66 22.18
C ARG A 32 -8.41 6.81 21.38
N SER A 33 -9.24 7.43 20.53
CA SER A 33 -10.14 6.69 19.63
C SER A 33 -9.40 5.97 18.51
N TYR A 34 -8.23 6.46 18.11
CA TYR A 34 -7.40 5.81 17.08
C TYR A 34 -6.91 4.43 17.53
N HIS A 35 -6.46 4.31 18.78
CA HIS A 35 -5.97 3.02 19.29
C HIS A 35 -7.09 1.98 19.37
N ASP A 36 -8.27 2.39 19.89
CA ASP A 36 -9.44 1.52 20.02
C ASP A 36 -10.05 1.10 18.66
N MET A 37 -9.84 1.90 17.60
CA MET A 37 -10.35 1.62 16.25
C MET A 37 -9.31 0.97 15.32
N SER A 38 -8.05 0.87 15.74
CA SER A 38 -6.92 0.49 14.88
C SER A 38 -7.14 -0.84 14.13
N VAL A 39 -7.63 -1.86 14.83
CA VAL A 39 -7.91 -3.19 14.25
C VAL A 39 -9.02 -3.14 13.18
N ASN A 40 -10.08 -2.37 13.41
CA ASN A 40 -11.16 -2.23 12.43
C ASN A 40 -10.71 -1.40 11.22
N ILE A 41 -9.94 -0.34 11.47
CA ILE A 41 -9.36 0.51 10.43
C ILE A 41 -8.40 -0.30 9.55
N GLU A 42 -7.55 -1.14 10.14
CA GLU A 42 -6.66 -2.05 9.41
C GLU A 42 -7.43 -2.94 8.44
N ALA A 43 -8.45 -3.65 8.94
CA ALA A 43 -9.24 -4.57 8.12
C ALA A 43 -9.94 -3.84 6.95
N ILE A 44 -10.50 -2.66 7.22
CA ILE A 44 -11.16 -1.83 6.19
C ILE A 44 -10.14 -1.37 5.15
N LEU A 45 -9.01 -0.78 5.56
CA LEU A 45 -8.00 -0.25 4.64
C LEU A 45 -7.39 -1.35 3.76
N LYS A 46 -7.05 -2.50 4.35
CA LYS A 46 -6.55 -3.65 3.58
C LYS A 46 -7.57 -4.14 2.56
N LYS A 47 -8.87 -4.13 2.90
CA LYS A 47 -9.91 -4.59 1.98
C LYS A 47 -10.17 -3.62 0.84
N GLU A 48 -10.21 -2.32 1.13
CA GLU A 48 -10.33 -1.25 0.12
C GLU A 48 -9.14 -1.29 -0.86
N LEU A 49 -7.91 -1.39 -0.33
CA LEU A 49 -6.70 -1.55 -1.14
C LEU A 49 -6.78 -2.80 -2.04
N GLU A 50 -7.18 -3.95 -1.49
CA GLU A 50 -7.30 -5.19 -2.26
C GLU A 50 -8.27 -5.03 -3.42
N GLN A 51 -9.44 -4.41 -3.18
CA GLN A 51 -10.45 -4.19 -4.22
C GLN A 51 -9.94 -3.25 -5.33
N ILE A 52 -9.30 -2.14 -4.97
CA ILE A 52 -8.71 -1.20 -5.93
C ILE A 52 -7.66 -1.90 -6.78
N ILE A 53 -6.71 -2.59 -6.13
CA ILE A 53 -5.62 -3.28 -6.83
C ILE A 53 -6.16 -4.40 -7.72
N PHE A 54 -7.14 -5.17 -7.25
CA PHE A 54 -7.77 -6.24 -8.02
C PHE A 54 -8.45 -5.73 -9.28
N HIS A 55 -9.21 -4.63 -9.17
CA HIS A 55 -9.85 -4.02 -10.33
C HIS A 55 -8.83 -3.56 -11.38
N LEU A 56 -7.73 -2.94 -10.93
CA LEU A 56 -6.65 -2.49 -11.82
C LEU A 56 -5.89 -3.65 -12.47
N LEU A 57 -5.68 -4.74 -11.73
CA LEU A 57 -5.05 -5.96 -12.25
C LEU A 57 -5.94 -6.65 -13.29
N LEU A 58 -7.26 -6.73 -13.07
CA LEU A 58 -8.21 -7.28 -14.06
C LEU A 58 -8.20 -6.49 -15.36
N LYS A 59 -8.11 -5.15 -15.28
CA LYS A 59 -8.05 -4.28 -16.46
C LYS A 59 -6.77 -4.50 -17.27
N LYS A 60 -5.63 -4.71 -16.58
CA LYS A 60 -4.30 -4.86 -17.19
C LYS A 60 -4.03 -6.28 -17.71
N TYR A 61 -4.47 -7.30 -16.98
CA TYR A 61 -4.13 -8.71 -17.22
C TYR A 61 -5.38 -9.54 -17.52
N LYS A 62 -6.09 -9.17 -18.60
CA LYS A 62 -7.37 -9.78 -18.99
C LYS A 62 -7.32 -11.30 -19.21
N ASP A 63 -6.16 -11.84 -19.51
CA ASP A 63 -5.95 -13.27 -19.82
C ASP A 63 -5.43 -14.09 -18.63
N GLN A 64 -5.19 -13.47 -17.47
CA GLN A 64 -4.79 -14.20 -16.27
C GLN A 64 -6.01 -14.64 -15.46
N GLY A 65 -5.93 -15.83 -14.84
CA GLY A 65 -7.00 -16.34 -14.00
C GLY A 65 -7.23 -15.49 -12.74
N ASP A 66 -8.50 -15.22 -12.44
CA ASP A 66 -8.97 -14.41 -11.30
C ASP A 66 -8.32 -14.77 -9.96
N GLU A 67 -8.00 -16.04 -9.75
CA GLU A 67 -7.33 -16.51 -8.54
C GLU A 67 -5.94 -15.88 -8.33
N LYS A 68 -5.12 -15.83 -9.40
CA LYS A 68 -3.77 -15.26 -9.32
C LYS A 68 -3.83 -13.76 -9.08
N LEU A 69 -4.75 -13.08 -9.77
CA LEU A 69 -4.95 -11.65 -9.62
C LEU A 69 -5.44 -11.32 -8.20
N ARG A 70 -6.39 -12.10 -7.66
CA ARG A 70 -6.86 -11.96 -6.28
C ARG A 70 -5.73 -12.15 -5.28
N MET A 71 -4.92 -13.21 -5.43
CA MET A 71 -3.79 -13.49 -4.54
C MET A 71 -2.79 -12.32 -4.55
N ASN A 72 -2.42 -11.82 -5.72
CA ASN A 72 -1.52 -10.67 -5.84
C ASN A 72 -2.12 -9.41 -5.20
N SER A 73 -3.42 -9.15 -5.39
CA SER A 73 -4.09 -8.02 -4.75
C SER A 73 -4.07 -8.08 -3.23
N THR A 74 -4.31 -9.26 -2.66
CA THR A 74 -4.24 -9.45 -1.20
C THR A 74 -2.82 -9.25 -0.69
N MET A 75 -1.81 -9.80 -1.37
CA MET A 75 -0.41 -9.60 -0.96
C MET A 75 -0.01 -8.12 -1.02
N LEU A 76 -0.31 -7.44 -2.11
CA LEU A 76 0.04 -6.03 -2.30
C LEU A 76 -0.71 -5.12 -1.31
N SER A 77 -1.96 -5.40 -1.00
CA SER A 77 -2.70 -4.60 -0.01
C SER A 77 -2.10 -4.71 1.39
N TRP A 78 -1.64 -5.90 1.77
CA TRP A 78 -0.96 -6.11 3.05
C TRP A 78 0.41 -5.47 3.07
N MET A 79 1.17 -5.58 1.98
CA MET A 79 2.48 -4.93 1.84
C MET A 79 2.39 -3.41 1.97
N ILE A 80 1.46 -2.77 1.25
CA ILE A 80 1.26 -1.31 1.33
C ILE A 80 0.87 -0.90 2.74
N TYR A 81 -0.10 -1.60 3.35
CA TYR A 81 -0.53 -1.28 4.71
C TYR A 81 0.62 -1.45 5.71
N GLY A 82 1.32 -2.59 5.70
CA GLY A 82 2.46 -2.85 6.57
C GLY A 82 3.57 -1.83 6.42
N ALA A 83 3.91 -1.46 5.18
CA ALA A 83 4.89 -0.42 4.89
C ALA A 83 4.47 0.94 5.50
N SER A 84 3.18 1.29 5.46
CA SER A 84 2.70 2.56 6.00
C SER A 84 2.76 2.61 7.54
N ILE A 85 2.55 1.47 8.20
CA ILE A 85 2.72 1.34 9.66
C ILE A 85 4.19 1.42 10.03
N ASP A 86 5.07 0.67 9.35
CA ASP A 86 6.51 0.73 9.62
C ASP A 86 7.07 2.14 9.40
N TRP A 87 6.69 2.80 8.30
CA TRP A 87 7.05 4.19 8.06
C TRP A 87 6.66 5.09 9.23
N LYS A 88 5.42 4.97 9.71
CA LYS A 88 4.90 5.80 10.79
C LYS A 88 5.62 5.57 12.12
N GLU A 89 5.99 4.32 12.41
CA GLU A 89 6.53 3.92 13.71
C GLU A 89 8.06 4.01 13.77
N ASN A 90 8.74 3.77 12.65
CA ASN A 90 10.18 3.50 12.62
C ASN A 90 10.98 4.45 11.71
N SER A 91 10.34 5.26 10.86
CA SER A 91 11.03 6.10 9.88
C SER A 91 11.00 7.59 10.22
N ASN A 92 12.12 8.26 9.93
CA ASN A 92 12.20 9.73 9.89
C ASN A 92 12.14 10.30 8.46
N LYS A 93 11.98 9.43 7.45
CA LYS A 93 11.91 9.83 6.04
C LYS A 93 10.54 10.41 5.70
N SER A 94 10.47 11.20 4.64
CA SER A 94 9.20 11.51 4.01
C SER A 94 8.51 10.21 3.55
N PRO A 95 7.17 10.17 3.47
CA PRO A 95 6.46 9.04 2.86
C PRO A 95 7.01 8.69 1.47
N GLU A 96 7.29 9.70 0.66
CA GLU A 96 7.79 9.54 -0.71
C GLU A 96 9.16 8.83 -0.71
N ASP A 97 10.12 9.33 0.06
CA ASP A 97 11.47 8.75 0.11
C ASP A 97 11.44 7.33 0.70
N TYR A 98 10.60 7.09 1.71
CA TYR A 98 10.45 5.76 2.29
C TYR A 98 9.93 4.76 1.25
N PHE A 99 8.92 5.13 0.46
CA PHE A 99 8.36 4.25 -0.56
C PHE A 99 9.38 3.91 -1.65
N GLU A 100 10.14 4.92 -2.13
CA GLU A 100 11.17 4.71 -3.14
C GLU A 100 12.25 3.74 -2.65
N ASP A 101 12.77 3.94 -1.44
CA ASP A 101 13.77 3.06 -0.84
C ASP A 101 13.24 1.64 -0.64
N ALA A 102 12.01 1.49 -0.15
CA ALA A 102 11.37 0.19 0.05
C ALA A 102 11.16 -0.54 -1.29
N SER A 103 10.68 0.16 -2.31
CA SER A 103 10.46 -0.41 -3.64
C SER A 103 11.78 -0.84 -4.30
N LEU A 104 12.82 0.00 -4.20
CA LEU A 104 14.15 -0.35 -4.69
C LEU A 104 14.70 -1.60 -3.97
N SER A 105 14.63 -1.62 -2.65
CA SER A 105 15.10 -2.74 -1.84
C SER A 105 14.40 -4.05 -2.20
N ILE A 106 13.06 -4.05 -2.29
CA ILE A 106 12.29 -5.24 -2.69
C ILE A 106 12.68 -5.72 -4.10
N ARG A 107 12.90 -4.81 -5.06
CA ARG A 107 13.35 -5.18 -6.40
C ARG A 107 14.72 -5.86 -6.39
N GLN A 108 15.66 -5.33 -5.62
CA GLN A 108 16.99 -5.93 -5.46
C GLN A 108 16.92 -7.31 -4.79
N LEU A 109 16.10 -7.42 -3.73
CA LEU A 109 15.80 -8.67 -3.04
C LEU A 109 15.30 -9.76 -4.00
N LEU A 110 14.28 -9.45 -4.80
CA LEU A 110 13.65 -10.41 -5.72
C LEU A 110 14.56 -10.80 -6.89
N LYS A 111 15.49 -9.93 -7.29
CA LYS A 111 16.47 -10.22 -8.34
C LYS A 111 17.72 -10.96 -7.83
N ASN A 112 17.82 -11.21 -6.53
CA ASN A 112 19.03 -11.70 -5.87
C ASN A 112 20.25 -10.79 -6.12
N GLU A 113 20.02 -9.48 -6.22
CA GLU A 113 21.06 -8.46 -6.45
C GLU A 113 21.58 -7.85 -5.13
N ILE A 114 21.29 -8.46 -3.97
CA ILE A 114 21.62 -7.88 -2.67
C ILE A 114 23.12 -7.94 -2.35
N VAL A 115 23.62 -6.76 -1.96
CA VAL A 115 24.64 -6.52 -0.92
C VAL A 115 23.93 -6.10 0.35
#